data_AF-A0A949PFI7-F1
#
_entry.id   AF-A0A949PFI7-F1
#
_cell.length_a   1.000
_cell.length_b   1.000
_cell.length_c   1.000
_cell.angle_alpha   90.00
_cell.angle_beta   90.00
_cell.angle_gamma   90.00
#
_symmetry.space_group_name_H-M   'P 1'
#
loop_
_entity.id
_entity.type
_entity.pdbx_description
1 polymer ?
#
loop_
_entity_poly.entity_id
_entity_poly.type
_entity_poly.pdbx_seq_one_letter_code
_entity_poly.pdbx_strand_id
1 'polypeptide(L)'
;GSCTAGGAYVPAMSDETIIVKNQGTIFLAGPPLVKAATGEVVTAEELGGADVHSRTSGVTDHYAVDDTHALAIARRIVGTLNREKKVDITLKEPVEPLYDTAELGGVVPTSLAVQYDVREVIARLVDGSEFDEFKKLYGTTLVTGFARLYGMPVGIIANNGILFSESAQKGAHFIELCCQRRIPLLFLQNISGFMVGKAYEAGGIAKDGAKLVTAVATAKVPKLTLVIGGSYGAGNYGMCGRAYSPRFMFTWPNARISVMGGEQAASVLATVKRDGMEARGEEWSGEAEDAFKAPIRDQYEVEGHPYFATSRLWDDGIIAPSESRRVLGLALSATLNAPVTETQFGVFRM
;
A
#
# COMPACT_ATOMS: atom_id res chain seq x y z
N GLY A 1 26.91 -8.12 -13.83
CA GLY A 1 27.74 -7.10 -13.16
C GLY A 1 28.39 -7.69 -11.93
N SER A 2 28.95 -6.85 -11.04
CA SER A 2 29.61 -7.32 -9.80
C SER A 2 28.61 -7.82 -8.76
N CYS A 3 28.88 -8.98 -8.17
CA CYS A 3 28.06 -9.64 -7.16
C CYS A 3 28.97 -10.15 -6.02
N THR A 4 29.11 -9.35 -4.96
CA THR A 4 30.12 -9.57 -3.91
C THR A 4 29.51 -9.83 -2.54
N ALA A 5 30.22 -10.58 -1.69
CA ALA A 5 29.86 -10.84 -0.30
C ALA A 5 28.44 -11.42 -0.16
N GLY A 6 27.59 -10.81 0.68
CA GLY A 6 26.21 -11.27 0.85
C GLY A 6 25.39 -11.25 -0.44
N GLY A 7 25.75 -10.39 -1.41
CA GLY A 7 25.10 -10.35 -2.72
C GLY A 7 25.28 -11.64 -3.51
N ALA A 8 26.38 -12.36 -3.31
CA ALA A 8 26.68 -13.62 -4.00
C ALA A 8 25.63 -14.71 -3.75
N TYR A 9 24.85 -14.60 -2.67
CA TYR A 9 23.76 -15.53 -2.39
C TYR A 9 22.54 -15.31 -3.29
N VAL A 10 22.37 -14.15 -3.93
CA VAL A 10 21.27 -13.95 -4.90
C VAL A 10 21.36 -14.96 -6.05
N PRO A 11 22.47 -15.05 -6.81
CA PRO A 11 22.61 -16.09 -7.82
C PRO A 11 22.76 -17.49 -7.22
N ALA A 12 23.50 -17.64 -6.11
CA ALA A 12 23.76 -18.99 -5.57
C ALA A 12 22.54 -19.67 -4.94
N MET A 13 21.48 -18.92 -4.61
CA MET A 13 20.23 -19.45 -4.04
C MET A 13 19.02 -19.28 -4.99
N SER A 14 19.25 -18.90 -6.25
CA SER A 14 18.21 -18.91 -7.28
C SER A 14 18.05 -20.31 -7.88
N ASP A 15 16.85 -20.66 -8.33
CA ASP A 15 16.57 -21.97 -8.94
C ASP A 15 17.39 -22.18 -10.24
N GLU A 16 17.55 -21.11 -11.04
CA GLU A 16 18.41 -21.08 -12.22
C GLU A 16 19.10 -19.70 -12.33
N THR A 17 20.39 -19.69 -12.63
CA THR A 17 21.23 -18.48 -12.64
C THR A 17 21.93 -18.28 -13.98
N ILE A 18 21.91 -17.02 -14.46
CA ILE A 18 22.54 -16.59 -15.71
C ILE A 18 23.70 -15.63 -15.40
N ILE A 19 24.84 -15.81 -16.05
CA ILE A 19 26.00 -14.93 -15.94
C ILE A 19 26.51 -14.48 -17.31
N VAL A 20 26.83 -13.20 -17.44
CA VAL A 20 27.38 -12.62 -18.69
C VAL A 20 28.90 -12.73 -18.68
N LYS A 21 29.49 -13.31 -19.72
CA LYS A 21 30.94 -13.48 -19.84
C LYS A 21 31.70 -12.16 -19.84
N ASN A 22 32.90 -12.15 -19.26
CA ASN A 22 33.79 -10.99 -19.19
C ASN A 22 33.11 -9.73 -18.59
N GLN A 23 32.10 -9.91 -17.73
CA GLN A 23 31.30 -8.81 -17.16
C GLN A 23 30.66 -9.18 -15.82
N GLY A 24 30.07 -10.37 -15.73
CA GLY A 24 29.51 -10.90 -14.49
C GLY A 24 30.59 -11.50 -13.60
N THR A 25 30.59 -11.13 -12.33
CA THR A 25 31.50 -11.73 -11.34
C THR A 25 30.74 -12.04 -10.04
N ILE A 26 30.99 -13.20 -9.44
CA ILE A 26 30.36 -13.66 -8.20
C ILE A 26 31.45 -14.12 -7.23
N PHE A 27 31.44 -13.64 -5.98
CA PHE A 27 32.37 -14.13 -4.95
C PHE A 27 31.93 -13.72 -3.56
N LEU A 28 32.20 -14.56 -2.55
CA LEU A 28 31.99 -14.21 -1.15
C LEU A 28 33.03 -13.19 -0.64
N ALA A 29 34.25 -13.26 -1.17
CA ALA A 29 35.32 -12.33 -0.87
C ALA A 29 35.91 -11.83 -2.18
N GLY A 30 35.79 -10.54 -2.47
CA GLY A 30 36.37 -9.96 -3.68
C GLY A 30 37.90 -9.91 -3.66
N PRO A 31 38.54 -9.60 -4.79
CA PRO A 31 40.01 -9.59 -4.90
C PRO A 31 40.74 -8.78 -3.82
N PRO A 32 40.26 -7.58 -3.38
CA PRO A 32 40.91 -6.85 -2.30
C PRO A 32 40.94 -7.62 -0.98
N LEU A 33 39.88 -8.39 -0.67
CA LEU A 33 39.79 -9.17 0.56
C LEU A 33 40.65 -10.44 0.48
N VAL A 34 40.68 -11.11 -0.69
CA VAL A 34 41.57 -12.25 -0.94
C VAL A 34 43.03 -11.84 -0.75
N LYS A 35 43.44 -10.71 -1.35
CA LYS A 35 44.79 -10.16 -1.19
C LYS A 35 45.12 -9.83 0.25
N ALA A 36 44.20 -9.19 0.98
CA ALA A 36 44.41 -8.82 2.37
C ALA A 36 44.56 -10.05 3.30
N ALA A 37 43.79 -11.12 3.04
CA ALA A 37 43.77 -12.31 3.88
C ALA A 37 44.90 -13.30 3.58
N THR A 38 45.31 -13.41 2.32
CA THR A 38 46.21 -14.49 1.86
C THR A 38 47.47 -14.00 1.16
N GLY A 39 47.52 -12.73 0.76
CA GLY A 39 48.58 -12.18 -0.11
C GLY A 39 48.39 -12.49 -1.60
N GLU A 40 47.42 -13.33 -1.98
CA GLU A 40 47.15 -13.69 -3.37
C GLU A 40 46.63 -12.49 -4.17
N VAL A 41 47.19 -12.28 -5.37
CA VAL A 41 46.76 -11.25 -6.31
C VAL A 41 46.08 -11.93 -7.48
N VAL A 42 44.76 -11.74 -7.59
CA VAL A 42 43.91 -12.34 -8.61
C VAL A 42 42.95 -11.29 -9.16
N THR A 43 42.59 -11.35 -10.43
CA THR A 43 41.58 -10.46 -10.99
C THR A 43 40.16 -10.91 -10.64
N ALA A 44 39.16 -10.04 -10.81
CA ALA A 44 37.77 -10.40 -10.54
C ALA A 44 37.24 -11.51 -11.48
N GLU A 45 37.69 -11.52 -12.75
CA GLU A 45 37.31 -12.54 -13.74
C GLU A 45 37.95 -13.90 -13.40
N GLU A 46 39.23 -13.91 -13.00
CA GLU A 46 39.92 -15.14 -12.59
C GLU A 46 39.37 -15.71 -11.28
N LEU A 47 38.94 -14.84 -10.35
CA LEU A 47 38.43 -15.25 -9.05
C LEU A 47 37.00 -15.82 -9.12
N GLY A 48 36.15 -15.24 -9.95
CA GLY A 48 34.71 -15.56 -9.95
C GLY A 48 33.98 -15.08 -11.20
N GLY A 49 34.65 -15.09 -12.35
CA GLY A 49 34.04 -14.76 -13.64
C GLY A 49 33.06 -15.81 -14.16
N ALA A 50 32.49 -15.56 -15.33
CA ALA A 50 31.51 -16.46 -15.94
C ALA A 50 32.11 -17.84 -16.24
N ASP A 51 33.34 -17.89 -16.74
CA ASP A 51 34.01 -19.15 -17.06
C ASP A 51 34.30 -19.98 -15.78
N VAL A 52 34.63 -19.32 -14.66
CA VAL A 52 34.81 -20.00 -13.37
C VAL A 52 33.50 -20.67 -12.94
N HIS A 53 32.39 -19.94 -12.96
CA HIS A 53 31.14 -20.44 -12.39
C HIS A 53 30.32 -21.34 -13.31
N SER A 54 30.34 -21.10 -14.63
CA SER A 54 29.57 -21.89 -15.59
C SER A 54 30.30 -23.15 -16.06
N ARG A 55 31.63 -23.23 -15.89
CA ARG A 55 32.43 -24.40 -16.33
C ARG A 55 33.04 -25.20 -15.20
N THR A 56 33.38 -24.56 -14.08
CA THR A 56 34.15 -25.22 -13.01
C THR A 56 33.34 -25.39 -11.74
N SER A 57 32.83 -24.31 -11.16
CA SER A 57 32.20 -24.40 -9.83
C SER A 57 30.73 -24.81 -9.87
N GLY A 58 30.01 -24.57 -10.97
CA GLY A 58 28.58 -24.84 -11.10
C GLY A 58 27.68 -23.89 -10.29
N VAL A 59 28.15 -22.68 -9.94
CA VAL A 59 27.32 -21.68 -9.22
C VAL A 59 26.32 -21.00 -10.17
N THR A 60 26.54 -21.09 -11.47
CA THR A 60 25.70 -20.50 -12.52
C THR A 60 25.36 -21.57 -13.55
N ASP A 61 24.14 -21.58 -14.06
CA ASP A 61 23.63 -22.62 -14.96
C ASP A 61 23.70 -22.22 -16.43
N HIS A 62 23.67 -20.91 -16.71
CA HIS A 62 23.60 -20.39 -18.08
C HIS A 62 24.69 -19.35 -18.37
N TYR A 63 25.47 -19.59 -19.43
CA TYR A 63 26.54 -18.71 -19.89
C TYR A 63 26.05 -17.79 -21.02
N ALA A 64 25.95 -16.49 -20.73
CA ALA A 64 25.52 -15.46 -21.69
C ALA A 64 26.71 -14.72 -22.30
N VAL A 65 26.55 -14.23 -23.54
CA VAL A 65 27.64 -13.53 -24.27
C VAL A 65 27.57 -12.01 -24.11
N ASP A 66 26.39 -11.49 -23.79
CA ASP A 66 26.08 -10.10 -23.48
C ASP A 66 24.73 -10.04 -22.72
N ASP A 67 24.32 -8.83 -22.32
CA ASP A 67 23.08 -8.60 -21.59
C ASP A 67 21.83 -9.00 -22.40
N THR A 68 21.83 -8.78 -23.72
CA THR A 68 20.68 -9.12 -24.58
C THR A 68 20.48 -10.63 -24.62
N HIS A 69 21.56 -11.39 -24.74
CA HIS A 69 21.52 -12.84 -24.67
C HIS A 69 21.08 -13.32 -23.28
N ALA A 70 21.57 -12.71 -22.20
CA ALA A 70 21.14 -13.06 -20.84
C ALA A 70 19.62 -12.87 -20.65
N LEU A 71 19.06 -11.76 -21.14
CA LEU A 71 17.61 -11.53 -21.09
C LEU A 71 16.82 -12.52 -21.97
N ALA A 72 17.35 -12.92 -23.13
CA ALA A 72 16.74 -13.94 -23.97
C ALA A 72 16.70 -15.31 -23.25
N ILE A 73 17.78 -15.68 -22.54
CA ILE A 73 17.82 -16.89 -21.71
C ILE A 73 16.79 -16.79 -20.58
N ALA A 74 16.73 -15.67 -19.85
CA ALA A 74 15.76 -15.47 -18.77
C ALA A 74 14.31 -15.68 -19.25
N ARG A 75 13.98 -15.19 -20.45
CA ARG A 75 12.65 -15.42 -21.06
C ARG A 75 12.41 -16.89 -21.39
N ARG A 76 13.43 -17.65 -21.80
CA ARG A 76 13.30 -19.10 -22.03
C ARG A 76 13.03 -19.85 -20.73
N ILE A 77 13.72 -19.50 -19.65
CA ILE A 77 13.48 -20.06 -18.30
C ILE A 77 12.05 -19.78 -17.84
N VAL A 78 11.57 -18.54 -17.99
CA VAL A 78 10.16 -18.22 -17.68
C VAL A 78 9.19 -19.07 -18.51
N GLY A 79 9.55 -19.39 -19.77
CA GLY A 79 8.78 -20.27 -20.66
C GLY A 79 8.71 -21.73 -20.22
N THR A 80 9.57 -22.20 -19.31
CA THR A 80 9.60 -23.60 -18.83
C THR A 80 8.98 -23.78 -17.43
N LEU A 81 8.49 -22.72 -16.78
CA LEU A 81 7.97 -22.76 -15.40
C LEU A 81 6.75 -23.67 -15.18
N ASN A 82 6.19 -24.27 -16.24
CA ASN A 82 4.98 -25.11 -16.19
C ASN A 82 3.87 -24.48 -15.32
N ARG A 83 3.67 -23.17 -15.50
CA ARG A 83 2.84 -22.36 -14.61
C ARG A 83 1.54 -21.98 -15.30
N GLU A 84 0.43 -22.33 -14.68
CA GLU A 84 -0.91 -21.91 -15.06
C GLU A 84 -1.53 -21.08 -13.93
N LYS A 85 -2.11 -19.93 -14.28
CA LYS A 85 -2.84 -19.09 -13.32
C LYS A 85 -4.24 -19.68 -13.09
N LYS A 86 -4.45 -20.30 -11.93
CA LYS A 86 -5.76 -20.81 -11.52
C LYS A 86 -6.57 -19.72 -10.84
N VAL A 87 -7.49 -19.11 -11.60
CA VAL A 87 -8.40 -18.08 -11.08
C VAL A 87 -9.64 -18.75 -10.49
N ASP A 88 -9.86 -18.56 -9.19
CA ASP A 88 -10.96 -19.15 -8.40
C ASP A 88 -12.13 -18.17 -8.16
N ILE A 89 -12.18 -17.07 -8.92
CA ILE A 89 -13.24 -16.06 -8.87
C ILE A 89 -13.94 -15.95 -10.23
N THR A 90 -15.21 -15.54 -10.22
CA THR A 90 -16.00 -15.36 -11.45
C THR A 90 -15.53 -14.13 -12.23
N LEU A 91 -14.86 -14.34 -13.35
CA LEU A 91 -14.52 -13.28 -14.30
C LEU A 91 -15.71 -12.96 -15.23
N LYS A 92 -15.78 -11.71 -15.69
CA LYS A 92 -16.65 -11.26 -16.79
C LYS A 92 -15.81 -10.55 -17.84
N GLU A 93 -16.39 -10.30 -19.01
CA GLU A 93 -15.76 -9.43 -20.00
C GLU A 93 -15.58 -8.01 -19.40
N PRO A 94 -14.39 -7.41 -19.47
CA PRO A 94 -14.17 -6.03 -19.04
C PRO A 94 -15.08 -5.05 -19.79
N VAL A 95 -15.64 -4.09 -19.06
CA VAL A 95 -16.41 -2.98 -19.63
C VAL A 95 -15.75 -1.68 -19.16
N GLU A 96 -15.55 -0.72 -20.05
CA GLU A 96 -15.02 0.58 -19.65
C GLU A 96 -16.04 1.35 -18.77
N PRO A 97 -15.58 2.23 -17.87
CA PRO A 97 -16.47 3.10 -17.12
C PRO A 97 -17.21 4.06 -18.06
N LEU A 98 -18.36 4.57 -17.64
CA LEU A 98 -19.14 5.56 -18.40
C LEU A 98 -18.50 6.95 -18.42
N TYR A 99 -17.51 7.18 -17.57
CA TYR A 99 -16.83 8.46 -17.38
C TYR A 99 -15.32 8.28 -17.54
N ASP A 100 -14.64 9.27 -18.11
CA ASP A 100 -13.19 9.22 -18.31
C ASP A 100 -12.46 9.30 -16.97
N THR A 101 -11.46 8.44 -16.76
CA THR A 101 -10.60 8.48 -15.55
C THR A 101 -9.81 9.78 -15.47
N ALA A 102 -9.58 10.47 -16.59
CA ALA A 102 -8.94 11.79 -16.62
C ALA A 102 -9.74 12.86 -15.84
N GLU A 103 -11.06 12.69 -15.70
CA GLU A 103 -11.91 13.61 -14.94
C GLU A 103 -11.65 13.57 -13.42
N LEU A 104 -10.97 12.53 -12.91
CA LEU A 104 -10.69 12.39 -11.47
C LEU A 104 -9.94 13.59 -10.89
N GLY A 105 -9.10 14.26 -11.69
CA GLY A 105 -8.41 15.48 -11.26
C GLY A 105 -9.32 16.68 -11.01
N GLY A 106 -10.52 16.70 -11.61
CA GLY A 106 -11.54 17.73 -11.37
C GLY A 106 -12.58 17.33 -10.31
N VAL A 107 -12.72 16.03 -10.04
CA VAL A 107 -13.64 15.49 -9.02
C VAL A 107 -13.08 15.66 -7.62
N VAL A 108 -11.78 15.37 -7.45
CA VAL A 108 -11.16 15.32 -6.12
C VAL A 108 -10.55 16.68 -5.80
N PRO A 109 -11.01 17.37 -4.74
CA PRO A 109 -10.47 18.66 -4.37
C PRO A 109 -8.98 18.57 -4.00
N THR A 110 -8.22 19.62 -4.34
CA THR A 110 -6.82 19.74 -3.93
C THR A 110 -6.67 19.93 -2.42
N SER A 111 -7.65 20.58 -1.78
CA SER A 111 -7.70 20.76 -0.33
C SER A 111 -8.42 19.59 0.34
N LEU A 112 -7.74 18.92 1.27
CA LEU A 112 -8.29 17.82 2.08
C LEU A 112 -9.41 18.26 3.03
N ALA A 113 -9.60 19.56 3.23
CA ALA A 113 -10.69 20.10 4.03
C ALA A 113 -12.05 20.08 3.28
N VAL A 114 -12.03 20.03 1.95
CA VAL A 114 -13.24 20.07 1.13
C VAL A 114 -13.81 18.66 0.99
N GLN A 115 -15.05 18.48 1.45
CA GLN A 115 -15.78 17.23 1.28
C GLN A 115 -16.26 17.08 -0.17
N TYR A 116 -16.28 15.86 -0.67
CA TYR A 116 -16.85 15.48 -1.97
C TYR A 116 -17.47 14.09 -1.84
N ASP A 117 -18.35 13.72 -2.78
CA ASP A 117 -18.92 12.37 -2.79
C ASP A 117 -17.92 11.38 -3.42
N VAL A 118 -17.41 10.45 -2.63
CA VAL A 118 -16.44 9.43 -3.09
C VAL A 118 -17.02 8.51 -4.17
N ARG A 119 -18.35 8.46 -4.33
CA ARG A 119 -19.00 7.73 -5.42
C ARG A 119 -18.60 8.26 -6.80
N GLU A 120 -18.27 9.54 -6.91
CA GLU A 120 -17.76 10.13 -8.16
C GLU A 120 -16.40 9.54 -8.56
N VAL A 121 -15.57 9.17 -7.57
CA VAL A 121 -14.33 8.43 -7.81
C VAL A 121 -14.64 6.98 -8.22
N ILE A 122 -15.53 6.30 -7.48
CA ILE A 122 -15.90 4.91 -7.76
C ILE A 122 -16.46 4.77 -9.19
N ALA A 123 -17.36 5.67 -9.61
CA ALA A 123 -17.99 5.65 -10.93
C ALA A 123 -16.98 5.74 -12.09
N ARG A 124 -15.83 6.40 -11.88
CA ARG A 124 -14.74 6.50 -12.87
C ARG A 124 -13.75 5.33 -12.82
N LEU A 125 -13.82 4.50 -11.79
CA LEU A 125 -12.91 3.36 -11.63
C LEU A 125 -13.52 2.03 -12.05
N VAL A 126 -14.82 1.81 -11.80
CA VAL A 126 -15.45 0.49 -11.95
C VAL A 126 -16.03 0.28 -13.34
N ASP A 127 -16.13 -0.98 -13.75
CA ASP A 127 -16.65 -1.38 -15.05
C ASP A 127 -18.09 -0.91 -15.24
N GLY A 128 -18.38 -0.27 -16.38
CA GLY A 128 -19.71 0.27 -16.69
C GLY A 128 -20.22 1.33 -15.70
N SER A 129 -19.36 1.85 -14.81
CA SER A 129 -19.76 2.67 -13.67
C SER A 129 -20.85 2.01 -12.79
N GLU A 130 -20.95 0.68 -12.82
CA GLU A 130 -21.93 -0.09 -12.07
C GLU A 130 -21.42 -0.37 -10.64
N PHE A 131 -22.20 0.04 -9.65
CA PHE A 131 -21.84 -0.12 -8.24
C PHE A 131 -23.07 -0.46 -7.39
N ASP A 132 -23.09 -1.68 -6.86
CA ASP A 132 -24.16 -2.18 -5.99
C ASP A 132 -23.86 -1.82 -4.52
N GLU A 133 -24.36 -0.66 -4.10
CA GLU A 133 -24.06 -0.11 -2.78
C GLU A 133 -24.73 -0.89 -1.63
N PHE A 134 -23.92 -1.41 -0.72
CA PHE A 134 -24.34 -2.08 0.50
C PHE A 134 -24.61 -1.07 1.61
N LYS A 135 -25.72 -1.23 2.34
CA LYS A 135 -26.11 -0.33 3.45
C LYS A 135 -26.02 1.15 3.05
N LYS A 136 -26.52 1.50 1.86
CA LYS A 136 -26.48 2.87 1.29
C LYS A 136 -26.95 3.98 2.24
N LEU A 137 -27.94 3.67 3.08
CA LEU A 137 -28.57 4.64 4.00
C LEU A 137 -28.09 4.53 5.46
N TYR A 138 -27.09 3.69 5.77
CA TYR A 138 -26.57 3.47 7.12
C TYR A 138 -25.06 3.71 7.15
N GLY A 139 -24.55 4.41 8.16
CA GLY A 139 -23.12 4.73 8.26
C GLY A 139 -22.58 5.38 6.98
N THR A 140 -23.25 6.44 6.50
CA THR A 140 -23.06 7.04 5.16
C THR A 140 -21.69 7.68 4.93
N THR A 141 -20.89 7.85 5.99
CA THR A 141 -19.50 8.30 5.91
C THR A 141 -18.52 7.20 5.49
N LEU A 142 -19.00 5.96 5.36
CA LEU A 142 -18.26 4.86 4.73
C LEU A 142 -19.14 4.26 3.63
N VAL A 143 -18.70 4.42 2.38
CA VAL A 143 -19.36 3.82 1.21
C VAL A 143 -18.81 2.41 1.06
N THR A 144 -19.71 1.43 0.98
CA THR A 144 -19.33 0.04 0.71
C THR A 144 -20.23 -0.54 -0.36
N GLY A 145 -19.70 -1.40 -1.21
CA GLY A 145 -20.49 -2.01 -2.28
C GLY A 145 -19.67 -2.88 -3.21
N PHE A 146 -20.40 -3.62 -4.04
CA PHE A 146 -19.80 -4.55 -5.00
C PHE A 146 -19.71 -3.91 -6.38
N ALA A 147 -18.62 -4.18 -7.07
CA ALA A 147 -18.36 -3.70 -8.41
C ALA A 147 -17.48 -4.70 -9.17
N ARG A 148 -17.10 -4.35 -10.40
CA ARG A 148 -16.05 -5.04 -11.16
C ARG A 148 -14.98 -4.06 -11.61
N LEU A 149 -13.75 -4.58 -11.73
CA LEU A 149 -12.60 -3.87 -12.24
C LEU A 149 -11.90 -4.78 -13.26
N TYR A 150 -11.94 -4.43 -14.55
CA TYR A 150 -11.48 -5.29 -15.64
C TYR A 150 -12.04 -6.71 -15.57
N GLY A 151 -13.36 -6.82 -15.37
CA GLY A 151 -14.07 -8.08 -15.30
C GLY A 151 -13.91 -8.82 -13.97
N MET A 152 -13.00 -8.41 -13.08
CA MET A 152 -12.76 -9.04 -11.78
C MET A 152 -13.69 -8.46 -10.71
N PRO A 153 -14.40 -9.28 -9.90
CA PRO A 153 -15.24 -8.78 -8.82
C PRO A 153 -14.39 -8.09 -7.74
N VAL A 154 -14.90 -7.00 -7.19
CA VAL A 154 -14.24 -6.25 -6.11
C VAL A 154 -15.26 -5.73 -5.10
N GLY A 155 -14.93 -5.82 -3.82
CA GLY A 155 -15.64 -5.18 -2.72
C GLY A 155 -14.94 -3.87 -2.38
N ILE A 156 -15.60 -2.74 -2.62
CA ILE A 156 -15.01 -1.42 -2.39
C ILE A 156 -15.43 -0.92 -1.01
N ILE A 157 -14.48 -0.35 -0.28
CA ILE A 157 -14.67 0.33 1.00
C ILE A 157 -14.00 1.70 0.90
N ALA A 158 -14.80 2.76 0.87
CA ALA A 158 -14.33 4.11 0.55
C ALA A 158 -14.81 5.13 1.60
N ASN A 159 -13.89 5.96 2.09
CA ASN A 159 -14.25 7.02 3.02
C ASN A 159 -15.04 8.13 2.32
N ASN A 160 -16.09 8.62 3.00
CA ASN A 160 -16.95 9.71 2.57
C ASN A 160 -17.21 10.66 3.75
N GLY A 161 -16.20 10.83 4.62
CA GLY A 161 -16.26 11.58 5.88
C GLY A 161 -15.58 10.86 7.05
N ILE A 162 -15.79 11.41 8.26
CA ILE A 162 -15.31 10.86 9.54
C ILE A 162 -16.00 9.53 9.86
N LEU A 163 -15.30 8.58 10.49
CA LEU A 163 -15.90 7.30 10.87
C LEU A 163 -16.70 7.38 12.17
N PHE A 164 -17.91 6.82 12.16
CA PHE A 164 -18.76 6.59 13.32
C PHE A 164 -18.83 5.08 13.64
N SER A 165 -19.45 4.72 14.77
CA SER A 165 -19.76 3.33 15.13
C SER A 165 -20.48 2.58 14.02
N GLU A 166 -21.50 3.21 13.43
CA GLU A 166 -22.32 2.68 12.34
C GLU A 166 -21.45 2.40 11.10
N SER A 167 -20.53 3.32 10.78
CA SER A 167 -19.59 3.17 9.68
C SER A 167 -18.67 1.98 9.90
N ALA A 168 -18.12 1.81 11.10
CA ALA A 168 -17.25 0.69 11.43
C ALA A 168 -17.97 -0.66 11.41
N GLN A 169 -19.18 -0.74 11.97
CA GLN A 169 -20.03 -1.93 11.91
C GLN A 169 -20.44 -2.29 10.47
N LYS A 170 -20.74 -1.28 9.64
CA LYS A 170 -21.01 -1.45 8.20
C LYS A 170 -19.80 -2.05 7.50
N GLY A 171 -18.62 -1.49 7.72
CA GLY A 171 -17.37 -1.95 7.12
C GLY A 171 -17.02 -3.39 7.53
N ALA A 172 -17.11 -3.71 8.82
CA ALA A 172 -16.84 -5.06 9.33
C ALA A 172 -17.74 -6.11 8.67
N HIS A 173 -19.06 -5.89 8.67
CA HIS A 173 -20.02 -6.78 8.02
C HIS A 173 -19.74 -6.90 6.51
N PHE A 174 -19.44 -5.79 5.83
CA PHE A 174 -19.14 -5.85 4.41
C PHE A 174 -17.89 -6.68 4.09
N ILE A 175 -16.86 -6.59 4.93
CA ILE A 175 -15.65 -7.43 4.83
C ILE A 175 -16.00 -8.91 5.04
N GLU A 176 -16.85 -9.25 6.00
CA GLU A 176 -17.31 -10.63 6.21
C GLU A 176 -17.97 -11.20 4.95
N LEU A 177 -18.85 -10.43 4.29
CA LEU A 177 -19.48 -10.84 3.03
C LEU A 177 -18.44 -11.06 1.93
N CYS A 178 -17.47 -10.15 1.78
CA CYS A 178 -16.41 -10.29 0.79
C CYS A 178 -15.55 -11.53 1.07
N CYS A 179 -15.18 -11.77 2.33
CA CYS A 179 -14.41 -12.94 2.74
C CYS A 179 -15.16 -14.24 2.48
N GLN A 180 -16.45 -14.31 2.85
CA GLN A 180 -17.30 -15.48 2.60
C GLN A 180 -17.42 -15.79 1.10
N ARG A 181 -17.50 -14.75 0.28
CA ARG A 181 -17.66 -14.86 -1.18
C ARG A 181 -16.33 -14.91 -1.95
N ARG A 182 -15.19 -14.90 -1.25
CA ARG A 182 -13.83 -14.83 -1.83
C ARG A 182 -13.65 -13.63 -2.77
N ILE A 183 -14.29 -12.50 -2.47
CA ILE A 183 -14.20 -11.27 -3.26
C ILE A 183 -13.02 -10.41 -2.74
N PRO A 184 -12.06 -10.04 -3.60
CA PRO A 184 -11.00 -9.08 -3.27
C PRO A 184 -11.52 -7.74 -2.75
N LEU A 185 -10.78 -7.10 -1.86
CA LEU A 185 -11.14 -5.82 -1.25
C LEU A 185 -10.30 -4.69 -1.82
N LEU A 186 -10.95 -3.55 -2.11
CA LEU A 186 -10.31 -2.29 -2.48
C LEU A 186 -10.68 -1.22 -1.45
N PHE A 187 -9.67 -0.68 -0.78
CA PHE A 187 -9.82 0.41 0.18
C PHE A 187 -9.43 1.74 -0.48
N LEU A 188 -10.35 2.70 -0.47
CA LEU A 188 -10.10 4.07 -0.92
C LEU A 188 -10.01 4.98 0.31
N GLN A 189 -8.79 5.35 0.72
CA GLN A 189 -8.55 6.11 1.93
C GLN A 189 -8.67 7.62 1.69
N ASN A 190 -9.60 8.23 2.41
CA ASN A 190 -9.68 9.67 2.63
C ASN A 190 -10.26 9.93 4.03
N ILE A 191 -9.46 9.62 5.05
CA ILE A 191 -9.91 9.52 6.44
C ILE A 191 -9.15 10.49 7.35
N SER A 192 -9.91 11.34 8.04
CA SER A 192 -9.44 12.25 9.09
C SER A 192 -9.43 11.63 10.49
N GLY A 193 -10.17 10.53 10.70
CA GLY A 193 -10.20 9.80 11.96
C GLY A 193 -11.61 9.31 12.32
N PHE A 194 -11.78 8.96 13.58
CA PHE A 194 -13.08 8.62 14.17
C PHE A 194 -13.70 9.86 14.83
N MET A 195 -15.02 9.84 14.98
CA MET A 195 -15.73 10.88 15.73
C MET A 195 -15.29 10.88 17.19
N VAL A 196 -15.15 12.06 17.80
CA VAL A 196 -14.70 12.22 19.19
C VAL A 196 -15.81 12.82 20.05
N GLY A 197 -15.84 12.44 21.33
CA GLY A 197 -16.74 13.03 22.32
C GLY A 197 -17.31 12.01 23.30
N LYS A 198 -17.70 12.49 24.48
CA LYS A 198 -18.17 11.64 25.60
C LYS A 198 -19.29 10.67 25.20
N ALA A 199 -20.26 11.14 24.41
CA ALA A 199 -21.38 10.31 23.97
C ALA A 199 -20.94 9.16 23.03
N TYR A 200 -19.98 9.42 22.14
CA TYR A 200 -19.46 8.42 21.21
C TYR A 200 -18.57 7.39 21.91
N GLU A 201 -17.75 7.83 22.86
CA GLU A 201 -16.96 6.92 23.71
C GLU A 201 -17.87 6.03 24.56
N ALA A 202 -18.86 6.60 25.24
CA ALA A 202 -19.83 5.83 26.01
C ALA A 202 -20.70 4.91 25.14
N GLY A 203 -20.96 5.31 23.89
CA GLY A 203 -21.63 4.48 22.87
C GLY A 203 -20.78 3.32 22.36
N GLY A 204 -19.49 3.29 22.68
CA GLY A 204 -18.59 2.19 22.33
C GLY A 204 -17.89 2.34 20.98
N ILE A 205 -17.64 3.57 20.51
CA ILE A 205 -16.94 3.79 19.23
C ILE A 205 -15.60 3.04 19.12
N ALA A 206 -14.89 2.90 20.25
CA ALA A 206 -13.66 2.11 20.31
C ALA A 206 -13.88 0.62 19.99
N LYS A 207 -14.93 -0.01 20.55
CA LYS A 207 -15.21 -1.43 20.27
C LYS A 207 -15.76 -1.64 18.86
N ASP A 208 -16.50 -0.68 18.32
CA ASP A 208 -17.02 -0.77 16.96
C ASP A 208 -15.90 -0.57 15.93
N GLY A 209 -15.01 0.41 16.15
CA GLY A 209 -13.77 0.55 15.38
C GLY A 209 -12.90 -0.72 15.45
N ALA A 210 -12.80 -1.35 16.63
CA ALA A 210 -12.08 -2.61 16.77
C ALA A 210 -12.68 -3.75 15.93
N LYS A 211 -14.01 -3.82 15.76
CA LYS A 211 -14.62 -4.81 14.86
C LYS A 211 -14.13 -4.63 13.42
N LEU A 212 -14.08 -3.39 12.93
CA LEU A 212 -13.55 -3.10 11.59
C LEU A 212 -12.09 -3.52 11.46
N VAL A 213 -11.25 -3.17 12.43
CA VAL A 213 -9.83 -3.52 12.43
C VAL A 213 -9.62 -5.04 12.47
N THR A 214 -10.37 -5.77 13.29
CA THR A 214 -10.33 -7.24 13.33
C THR A 214 -10.69 -7.84 11.97
N ALA A 215 -11.73 -7.33 11.32
CA ALA A 215 -12.14 -7.80 10.00
C ALA A 215 -11.04 -7.56 8.95
N VAL A 216 -10.46 -6.35 8.91
CA VAL A 216 -9.37 -5.99 8.00
C VAL A 216 -8.12 -6.86 8.22
N ALA A 217 -7.73 -7.06 9.48
CA ALA A 217 -6.51 -7.78 9.83
C ALA A 217 -6.59 -9.27 9.47
N THR A 218 -7.77 -9.87 9.63
CA THR A 218 -7.94 -11.32 9.46
C THR A 218 -8.36 -11.73 8.05
N ALA A 219 -8.96 -10.82 7.27
CA ALA A 219 -9.33 -11.05 5.88
C ALA A 219 -8.16 -11.59 5.04
N LYS A 220 -8.38 -12.77 4.44
CA LYS A 220 -7.41 -13.50 3.59
C LYS A 220 -7.62 -13.31 2.09
N VAL A 221 -8.76 -12.72 1.68
CA VAL A 221 -8.95 -12.23 0.32
C VAL A 221 -7.86 -11.19 -0.02
N PRO A 222 -7.45 -11.05 -1.29
CA PRO A 222 -6.53 -10.00 -1.68
C PRO A 222 -7.08 -8.62 -1.28
N LYS A 223 -6.23 -7.78 -0.69
CA LYS A 223 -6.56 -6.41 -0.29
C LYS A 223 -5.67 -5.45 -1.08
N LEU A 224 -6.26 -4.43 -1.68
CA LEU A 224 -5.57 -3.31 -2.30
C LEU A 224 -5.96 -2.03 -1.56
N THR A 225 -5.02 -1.12 -1.39
CA THR A 225 -5.26 0.17 -0.75
C THR A 225 -4.82 1.29 -1.69
N LEU A 226 -5.66 2.30 -1.86
CA LEU A 226 -5.33 3.53 -2.57
C LEU A 226 -5.65 4.73 -1.67
N VAL A 227 -4.63 5.51 -1.33
CA VAL A 227 -4.80 6.75 -0.56
C VAL A 227 -5.12 7.88 -1.52
N ILE A 228 -6.39 8.31 -1.52
CA ILE A 228 -6.93 9.34 -2.42
C ILE A 228 -7.07 10.72 -1.74
N GLY A 229 -6.77 10.79 -0.44
CA GLY A 229 -6.80 12.02 0.36
C GLY A 229 -6.04 11.87 1.67
N GLY A 230 -6.72 12.09 2.81
CA GLY A 230 -6.11 11.92 4.13
C GLY A 230 -5.95 10.45 4.54
N SER A 231 -4.85 10.14 5.23
CA SER A 231 -4.64 8.85 5.91
C SER A 231 -4.11 9.13 7.32
N TYR A 232 -5.02 9.35 8.26
CA TYR A 232 -4.67 9.80 9.61
C TYR A 232 -5.08 8.82 10.73
N GLY A 233 -4.18 8.65 11.69
CA GLY A 233 -4.43 7.97 12.97
C GLY A 233 -5.10 6.61 12.86
N ALA A 234 -6.06 6.34 13.75
CA ALA A 234 -6.79 5.06 13.77
C ALA A 234 -7.60 4.79 12.49
N GLY A 235 -7.91 5.83 11.71
CA GLY A 235 -8.57 5.68 10.41
C GLY A 235 -7.72 4.90 9.41
N ASN A 236 -6.40 5.11 9.41
CA ASN A 236 -5.46 4.34 8.59
C ASN A 236 -5.58 2.83 8.88
N TYR A 237 -5.75 2.46 10.16
CA TYR A 237 -5.85 1.07 10.57
C TYR A 237 -7.14 0.40 10.09
N GLY A 238 -8.27 1.06 10.32
CA GLY A 238 -9.59 0.58 9.89
C GLY A 238 -9.76 0.50 8.38
N MET A 239 -8.94 1.22 7.61
CA MET A 239 -9.00 1.26 6.15
C MET A 239 -7.86 0.49 5.46
N CYS A 240 -7.25 -0.48 6.15
CA CYS A 240 -6.20 -1.35 5.61
C CYS A 240 -4.92 -0.59 5.19
N GLY A 241 -4.38 0.24 6.08
CA GLY A 241 -3.05 0.85 5.91
C GLY A 241 -1.91 -0.16 5.88
N ARG A 242 -0.67 0.34 5.74
CA ARG A 242 0.53 -0.47 5.46
C ARG A 242 0.74 -1.66 6.42
N ALA A 243 0.42 -1.48 7.70
CA ALA A 243 0.56 -2.51 8.74
C ALA A 243 -0.41 -3.71 8.59
N TYR A 244 -1.43 -3.61 7.74
CA TYR A 244 -2.44 -4.65 7.53
C TYR A 244 -2.20 -5.49 6.27
N SER A 245 -0.99 -5.36 5.70
CA SER A 245 -0.49 -6.12 4.57
C SER A 245 -1.45 -6.18 3.39
N PRO A 246 -1.92 -5.03 2.86
CA PRO A 246 -2.48 -5.03 1.50
C PRO A 246 -1.42 -5.55 0.53
N ARG A 247 -1.84 -6.24 -0.53
CA ARG A 247 -0.93 -6.77 -1.55
C ARG A 247 -0.20 -5.64 -2.27
N PHE A 248 -0.89 -4.52 -2.46
CA PHE A 248 -0.32 -3.26 -2.90
C PHE A 248 -1.02 -2.10 -2.19
N MET A 249 -0.25 -1.08 -1.85
CA MET A 249 -0.74 0.19 -1.32
C MET A 249 -0.17 1.33 -2.16
N PHE A 250 -1.03 2.10 -2.82
CA PHE A 250 -0.63 3.25 -3.65
C PHE A 250 -1.14 4.55 -3.05
N THR A 251 -0.52 5.66 -3.44
CA THR A 251 -0.83 7.00 -2.94
C THR A 251 -1.04 7.97 -4.09
N TRP A 252 -2.03 8.85 -4.00
CA TRP A 252 -2.17 9.96 -4.95
C TRP A 252 -1.29 11.16 -4.58
N PRO A 253 -0.94 12.05 -5.54
CA PRO A 253 -0.06 13.17 -5.28
C PRO A 253 -0.63 14.21 -4.29
N ASN A 254 -1.96 14.30 -4.15
CA ASN A 254 -2.63 15.20 -3.21
C ASN A 254 -2.77 14.62 -1.79
N ALA A 255 -2.46 13.33 -1.61
CA ALA A 255 -2.68 12.65 -0.34
C ALA A 255 -1.75 13.16 0.77
N ARG A 256 -2.13 12.91 2.02
CA ARG A 256 -1.29 13.17 3.20
C ARG A 256 -1.42 12.04 4.21
N ILE A 257 -0.30 11.63 4.81
CA ILE A 257 -0.27 10.54 5.79
C ILE A 257 0.50 10.94 7.05
N SER A 258 -0.12 10.83 8.22
CA SER A 258 0.52 11.12 9.50
C SER A 258 -0.31 10.56 10.67
N VAL A 259 0.20 10.68 11.90
CA VAL A 259 -0.53 10.21 13.09
C VAL A 259 -1.85 10.97 13.33
N MET A 260 -1.89 12.25 12.96
CA MET A 260 -3.08 13.11 12.94
C MET A 260 -2.85 14.26 11.95
N GLY A 261 -3.86 15.09 11.66
CA GLY A 261 -3.67 16.26 10.78
C GLY A 261 -2.75 17.31 11.42
N GLY A 262 -1.95 18.03 10.63
CA GLY A 262 -0.98 19.02 11.14
C GLY A 262 -1.63 20.13 12.00
N GLU A 263 -2.77 20.66 11.55
CA GLU A 263 -3.55 21.62 12.35
C GLU A 263 -4.07 21.04 13.67
N GLN A 264 -4.47 19.77 13.67
CA GLN A 264 -4.95 19.09 14.87
C GLN A 264 -3.79 18.88 15.85
N ALA A 265 -2.63 18.42 15.39
CA ALA A 265 -1.44 18.25 16.21
C ALA A 265 -0.98 19.57 16.83
N ALA A 266 -0.88 20.62 16.01
CA ALA A 266 -0.49 21.95 16.47
C ALA A 266 -1.47 22.51 17.51
N SER A 267 -2.78 22.34 17.29
CA SER A 267 -3.81 22.78 18.23
C SER A 267 -3.77 22.02 19.55
N VAL A 268 -3.66 20.69 19.52
CA VAL A 268 -3.60 19.86 20.75
C VAL A 268 -2.36 20.17 21.57
N LEU A 269 -1.18 20.27 20.94
CA LEU A 269 0.06 20.60 21.64
C LEU A 269 0.04 22.02 22.21
N ALA A 270 -0.59 22.97 21.51
CA ALA A 270 -0.79 24.31 22.03
C ALA A 270 -1.71 24.33 23.25
N THR A 271 -2.85 23.64 23.23
CA THR A 271 -3.74 23.55 24.40
C THR A 271 -3.01 23.00 25.62
N VAL A 272 -2.28 21.88 25.48
CA VAL A 272 -1.51 21.31 26.61
C VAL A 272 -0.46 22.28 27.15
N LYS A 273 0.22 23.02 26.27
CA LYS A 273 1.20 24.03 26.68
C LYS A 273 0.53 25.19 27.42
N ARG A 274 -0.62 25.68 26.92
CA ARG A 274 -1.41 26.75 27.55
C ARG A 274 -1.84 26.33 28.95
N ASP A 275 -2.48 25.18 29.09
CA ASP A 275 -2.95 24.68 30.40
C ASP A 275 -1.80 24.57 31.40
N GLY A 276 -0.62 24.13 30.94
CA GLY A 276 0.59 24.08 31.78
C GLY A 276 1.13 25.45 32.19
N MET A 277 1.06 26.46 31.31
CA MET A 277 1.46 27.85 31.60
C MET A 277 0.48 28.50 32.58
N GLU A 278 -0.82 28.36 32.33
CA GLU A 278 -1.89 28.90 33.20
C GLU A 278 -1.81 28.28 34.61
N ALA A 279 -1.51 26.99 34.72
CA ALA A 279 -1.28 26.32 36.01
C ALA A 279 -0.08 26.88 36.79
N ARG A 280 0.87 27.54 36.12
CA ARG A 280 2.00 28.26 36.74
C ARG A 280 1.74 29.76 36.91
N GLY A 281 0.57 30.25 36.54
CA GLY A 281 0.23 31.68 36.55
C GLY A 281 0.93 32.50 35.45
N GLU A 282 1.41 31.84 34.39
CA GLU A 282 2.02 32.48 33.23
C GLU A 282 0.96 32.79 32.17
N GLU A 283 1.07 33.94 31.51
CA GLU A 283 0.24 34.27 30.34
C GLU A 283 0.96 33.88 29.04
N TRP A 284 0.18 33.47 28.03
CA TRP A 284 0.70 33.12 26.72
C TRP A 284 -0.03 33.88 25.62
N SER A 285 0.69 34.79 24.96
CA SER A 285 0.13 35.63 23.89
C SER A 285 -0.23 34.81 22.65
N GLY A 286 -1.20 35.28 21.88
CA GLY A 286 -1.60 34.66 20.61
C GLY A 286 -0.45 34.56 19.60
N GLU A 287 0.40 35.58 19.51
CA GLU A 287 1.59 35.56 18.64
C GLU A 287 2.59 34.46 19.05
N ALA A 288 2.81 34.27 20.35
CA ALA A 288 3.67 33.21 20.84
C ALA A 288 3.05 31.81 20.69
N GLU A 289 1.72 31.71 20.68
CA GLU A 289 0.99 30.49 20.32
C GLU A 289 1.16 30.15 18.84
N ASP A 290 0.97 31.12 17.95
CA ASP A 290 1.12 30.92 16.51
C ASP A 290 2.57 30.57 16.14
N ALA A 291 3.56 31.23 16.74
CA ALA A 291 4.97 30.89 16.57
C ALA A 291 5.33 29.48 17.06
N PHE A 292 4.60 28.96 18.05
CA PHE A 292 4.75 27.58 18.53
C PHE A 292 4.08 26.56 17.60
N LYS A 293 2.91 26.90 17.04
CA LYS A 293 2.16 26.04 16.11
C LYS A 293 2.83 25.92 14.74
N ALA A 294 3.45 26.98 14.24
CA ALA A 294 4.08 27.03 12.92
C ALA A 294 5.06 25.87 12.64
N PRO A 295 6.10 25.61 13.44
CA PRO A 295 7.03 24.51 13.18
C PRO A 295 6.38 23.12 13.24
N ILE A 296 5.30 22.95 14.02
CA ILE A 296 4.55 21.70 14.07
C ILE A 296 3.78 21.48 12.77
N ARG A 297 3.12 22.53 12.24
CA ARG A 297 2.43 22.46 10.95
C ARG A 297 3.40 22.11 9.83
N ASP A 298 4.55 22.78 9.80
CA ASP A 298 5.60 22.56 8.79
C ASP A 298 6.14 21.13 8.85
N GLN A 299 6.38 20.61 10.06
CA GLN A 299 6.82 19.22 10.22
C GLN A 299 5.80 18.23 9.62
N TYR A 300 4.51 18.41 9.91
CA TYR A 300 3.47 17.52 9.41
C TYR A 300 3.26 17.63 7.90
N GLU A 301 3.46 18.82 7.32
CA GLU A 301 3.39 19.00 5.87
C GLU A 301 4.55 18.31 5.16
N VAL A 302 5.77 18.41 5.70
CA VAL A 302 6.96 17.76 5.15
C VAL A 302 6.89 16.23 5.31
N GLU A 303 6.65 15.74 6.52
CA GLU A 303 6.64 14.30 6.81
C GLU A 303 5.39 13.61 6.26
N GLY A 304 4.29 14.34 6.12
CA GLY A 304 3.04 13.83 5.56
C GLY A 304 2.96 13.85 4.05
N HIS A 305 3.92 14.48 3.36
CA HIS A 305 3.94 14.57 1.91
C HIS A 305 4.12 13.19 1.24
N PRO A 306 3.44 12.88 0.11
CA PRO A 306 3.58 11.58 -0.56
C PRO A 306 5.03 11.20 -0.89
N TYR A 307 5.85 12.15 -1.35
CA TYR A 307 7.28 11.90 -1.59
C TYR A 307 8.05 11.47 -0.33
N PHE A 308 7.68 11.97 0.85
CA PHE A 308 8.30 11.55 2.11
C PHE A 308 7.94 10.09 2.45
N ALA A 309 6.67 9.72 2.25
CA ALA A 309 6.16 8.38 2.49
C ALA A 309 6.75 7.35 1.51
N THR A 310 6.70 7.62 0.20
CA THR A 310 7.21 6.72 -0.84
C THR A 310 8.72 6.51 -0.75
N SER A 311 9.50 7.55 -0.41
CA SER A 311 10.95 7.41 -0.19
C SER A 311 11.31 6.50 0.99
N ARG A 312 10.34 6.11 1.82
CA ARG A 312 10.47 5.19 2.96
C ARG A 312 9.66 3.90 2.79
N LEU A 313 9.12 3.65 1.58
CA LEU A 313 8.34 2.46 1.23
C LEU A 313 7.10 2.25 2.12
N TRP A 314 6.51 3.34 2.62
CA TRP A 314 5.22 3.30 3.33
C TRP A 314 4.06 2.98 2.38
N ASP A 315 4.25 3.30 1.10
CA ASP A 315 3.47 2.85 -0.04
C ASP A 315 4.40 2.22 -1.10
N ASP A 316 3.79 1.60 -2.10
CA ASP A 316 4.46 0.95 -3.23
C ASP A 316 4.60 1.89 -4.44
N GLY A 317 4.26 3.17 -4.28
CA GLY A 317 4.40 4.19 -5.31
C GLY A 317 3.29 5.25 -5.32
N ILE A 318 3.69 6.45 -5.76
CA ILE A 318 2.76 7.52 -6.11
C ILE A 318 2.27 7.26 -7.53
N ILE A 319 0.94 7.31 -7.73
CA ILE A 319 0.33 7.12 -9.05
C ILE A 319 -0.53 8.32 -9.42
N ALA A 320 -0.61 8.65 -10.71
CA ALA A 320 -1.52 9.67 -11.18
C ALA A 320 -2.98 9.22 -10.97
N PRO A 321 -3.90 10.10 -10.53
CA PRO A 321 -5.30 9.74 -10.33
C PRO A 321 -5.95 9.07 -11.55
N SER A 322 -5.67 9.57 -12.76
CA SER A 322 -6.18 9.01 -14.02
C SER A 322 -5.69 7.60 -14.35
N GLU A 323 -4.56 7.17 -13.76
CA GLU A 323 -4.00 5.82 -13.96
C GLU A 323 -4.51 4.80 -12.95
N SER A 324 -5.28 5.24 -11.94
CA SER A 324 -5.72 4.40 -10.83
C SER A 324 -6.42 3.12 -11.30
N ARG A 325 -7.35 3.23 -12.26
CA ARG A 325 -8.07 2.06 -12.81
C ARG A 325 -7.08 1.02 -13.34
N ARG A 326 -6.18 1.43 -14.24
CA ARG A 326 -5.17 0.56 -14.86
C ARG A 326 -4.26 -0.09 -13.82
N VAL A 327 -3.71 0.70 -12.90
CA VAL A 327 -2.80 0.21 -11.85
C VAL A 327 -3.49 -0.80 -10.95
N LEU A 328 -4.70 -0.47 -10.48
CA LEU A 328 -5.50 -1.37 -9.63
C LEU A 328 -5.89 -2.65 -10.38
N GLY A 329 -6.20 -2.57 -11.68
CA GLY A 329 -6.50 -3.73 -12.52
C GLY A 329 -5.31 -4.69 -12.66
N LEU A 330 -4.13 -4.15 -12.95
CA LEU A 330 -2.89 -4.93 -13.04
C LEU A 330 -2.53 -5.56 -11.68
N ALA A 331 -2.60 -4.75 -10.61
CA ALA A 331 -2.35 -5.21 -9.24
C ALA A 331 -3.29 -6.35 -8.87
N LEU A 332 -4.59 -6.18 -9.08
CA LEU A 332 -5.60 -7.19 -8.78
C LEU A 332 -5.34 -8.47 -9.58
N SER A 333 -5.11 -8.37 -10.89
CA SER A 333 -4.78 -9.53 -11.73
C SER A 333 -3.53 -10.27 -11.24
N ALA A 334 -2.50 -9.55 -10.78
CA ALA A 334 -1.29 -10.17 -10.22
C ALA A 334 -1.61 -10.97 -8.95
N THR A 335 -2.46 -10.44 -8.05
CA THR A 335 -2.82 -11.13 -6.80
C THR A 335 -3.52 -12.48 -7.00
N LEU A 336 -4.22 -12.65 -8.12
CA LEU A 336 -4.95 -13.88 -8.48
C LEU A 336 -4.04 -15.02 -8.96
N ASN A 337 -2.72 -14.83 -8.93
CA ASN A 337 -1.77 -15.95 -9.08
C ASN A 337 -1.67 -16.79 -7.80
N ALA A 338 -2.00 -16.22 -6.65
CA ALA A 338 -1.98 -16.91 -5.37
C ALA A 338 -3.40 -17.39 -5.03
N PRO A 339 -3.57 -18.62 -4.50
CA PRO A 339 -4.88 -19.09 -4.06
C PRO A 339 -5.39 -18.22 -2.90
N VAL A 340 -6.70 -17.96 -2.89
CA VAL A 340 -7.35 -17.32 -1.75
C VAL A 340 -7.52 -18.36 -0.64
N THR A 341 -6.96 -18.10 0.54
CA THR A 341 -7.13 -18.98 1.71
C THR A 341 -8.41 -18.63 2.47
N GLU A 342 -8.92 -19.58 3.26
CA GLU A 342 -10.07 -19.36 4.10
C GLU A 342 -9.78 -18.29 5.16
N THR A 343 -10.74 -17.38 5.37
CA THR A 343 -10.64 -16.35 6.40
C THR A 343 -11.15 -16.88 7.72
N GLN A 344 -10.30 -16.86 8.74
CA GLN A 344 -10.69 -17.11 10.13
C GLN A 344 -10.60 -15.80 10.91
N PHE A 345 -11.76 -15.27 11.30
CA PHE A 345 -11.81 -14.04 12.09
C PHE A 345 -11.36 -14.30 13.53
N GLY A 346 -10.75 -13.28 14.14
CA GLY A 346 -10.50 -13.26 15.57
C GLY A 346 -11.79 -12.99 16.35
N VAL A 347 -11.67 -12.89 17.68
CA VAL A 347 -12.82 -12.56 18.52
C VAL A 347 -13.30 -11.13 18.21
N PHE A 348 -14.56 -11.00 17.81
CA PHE A 348 -15.24 -9.71 17.71
C PHE A 348 -15.74 -9.25 19.08
N ARG A 349 -15.37 -8.03 19.49
CA ARG A 349 -15.88 -7.39 20.70
C ARG A 349 -17.26 -6.78 20.42
N MET A 350 -18.34 -7.49 20.79
CA MET A 350 -19.73 -7.09 20.54
C MET A 350 -20.15 -5.83 21.27
#